data_AF-A0AAV0BD00-F1
#
_entry.id   AF-A0AAV0BD00-F1
#
_cell.length_a   1.000
_cell.length_b   1.000
_cell.length_c   1.000
_cell.angle_alpha   90.00
_cell.angle_beta   90.00
_cell.angle_gamma   90.00
#
_symmetry.space_group_name_H-M   'P 1'
#
loop_
_entity.id
_entity.type
_entity.pdbx_description
1 polymer ?
#
loop_
_entity_poly.entity_id
_entity_poly.type
_entity_poly.pdbx_seq_one_letter_code
_entity_poly.pdbx_strand_id
1 'polypeptide(L)' 'HRIRFKLHPEDAERSGNSQPGTIVDKVIGDPLLYNFFLQSVAGLKGTSCPTRYIALKVETNNTVNDLQNI' A
#
# COMPACT_ATOMS: atom_id res chain seq x y z
N HIS A 1 3.37 7.87 9.56
CA HIS A 1 2.19 7.00 9.65
C HIS A 1 2.56 5.75 10.49
N ARG A 2 1.60 5.10 11.18
CA ARG A 2 1.86 3.95 12.09
C ARG A 2 1.34 2.60 11.55
N ILE A 3 0.94 2.55 10.28
CA ILE A 3 0.43 1.33 9.67
C ILE A 3 1.60 0.40 9.32
N ARG A 4 1.39 -0.89 9.54
CA ARG A 4 2.27 -1.99 9.14
C ARG A 4 1.40 -3.07 8.52
N PHE A 5 1.87 -3.67 7.44
CA PHE A 5 1.23 -4.86 6.89
C PHE A 5 1.72 -6.07 7.66
N LYS A 6 0.80 -6.74 8.36
CA LYS A 6 1.04 -8.05 8.94
C LYS A 6 0.30 -9.06 8.08
N LEU A 7 1.07 -9.90 7.41
CA LEU A 7 0.54 -11.02 6.64
C LEU A 7 0.46 -12.27 7.51
N HIS A 8 -0.34 -13.23 7.06
CA HIS A 8 -0.19 -14.58 7.53
C HIS A 8 1.21 -15.11 7.14
N PRO A 9 1.83 -15.98 7.96
CA PRO A 9 3.17 -16.47 7.71
C PRO A 9 3.36 -17.10 6.32
N GLU A 10 2.31 -17.70 5.76
CA GLU A 10 2.28 -18.29 4.43
C GLU A 10 2.41 -17.28 3.28
N ASP A 11 1.98 -16.05 3.48
CA ASP A 11 2.00 -14.99 2.46
C ASP A 11 3.21 -14.04 2.64
N ALA A 12 3.93 -14.19 3.75
CA ALA A 12 5.07 -13.35 4.09
C ALA A 12 6.31 -13.72 3.27
N GLU A 13 7.06 -12.71 2.88
CA GLU A 13 8.40 -12.90 2.32
C GLU A 13 9.34 -13.50 3.39
N ARG A 14 10.53 -13.99 2.99
CA ARG A 14 11.55 -14.54 3.90
C ARG A 14 11.93 -13.60 5.06
N SER A 15 11.76 -12.29 4.86
CA SER A 15 11.99 -11.25 5.86
C SER A 15 10.86 -11.09 6.89
N GLY A 16 9.72 -11.75 6.70
CA GLY A 16 8.49 -11.57 7.47
C GLY A 16 7.64 -10.37 7.02
N ASN A 17 8.01 -9.71 5.91
CA ASN A 17 7.30 -8.55 5.38
C ASN A 17 6.36 -8.91 4.22
N SER A 18 5.47 -7.97 3.90
CA SER A 18 4.66 -8.03 2.69
C SER A 18 5.50 -8.08 1.42
N GLN A 19 4.99 -8.80 0.41
CA GLN A 19 5.60 -8.82 -0.91
C GLN A 19 5.70 -7.40 -1.49
N PRO A 20 6.78 -7.07 -2.22
CA PRO A 20 6.86 -5.82 -2.95
C PRO A 20 5.71 -5.73 -3.97
N GLY A 21 5.10 -4.55 -4.11
CA GLY A 21 3.91 -4.33 -4.92
C GLY A 21 2.59 -4.56 -4.19
N THR A 22 2.60 -4.88 -2.88
CA THR A 22 1.34 -5.01 -2.13
C THR A 22 0.65 -3.65 -2.00
N ILE A 23 -0.60 -3.58 -2.47
CA ILE A 23 -1.47 -2.41 -2.37
C ILE A 23 -2.66 -2.72 -1.46
N VAL A 24 -2.98 -1.79 -0.55
CA VAL A 24 -4.17 -1.85 0.32
C VAL A 24 -4.95 -0.56 0.18
N ASP A 25 -6.14 -0.65 -0.43
CA ASP A 25 -7.04 0.47 -0.73
C ASP A 25 -8.44 0.32 -0.08
N LYS A 26 -8.92 -0.90 0.12
CA LYS A 26 -10.32 -1.17 0.51
C LYS A 26 -10.65 -1.14 2.01
N VAL A 27 -9.67 -1.29 2.90
CA VAL A 27 -9.95 -1.59 4.33
C VAL A 27 -9.50 -0.48 5.28
N ILE A 28 -8.45 0.25 4.93
CA ILE A 28 -7.85 1.28 5.81
C ILE A 28 -7.91 2.67 5.16
N GLY A 29 -8.71 2.77 4.10
CA GLY A 29 -8.88 4.00 3.36
C GLY A 29 -9.72 5.03 4.09
N ASP A 30 -9.63 6.30 3.69
CA ASP A 30 -10.58 7.31 4.14
C ASP A 30 -11.86 7.15 3.29
N PRO A 31 -13.07 7.14 3.90
CA PRO A 31 -14.31 6.91 3.16
C PRO A 31 -14.65 8.05 2.20
N LEU A 32 -14.09 9.26 2.39
CA LEU A 32 -14.34 10.45 1.58
C LEU A 32 -13.17 10.78 0.66
N LEU A 33 -11.94 10.52 1.11
CA LEU A 33 -10.72 10.81 0.35
C LEU A 33 -10.15 9.55 -0.27
N TYR A 34 -9.90 9.62 -1.58
CA TYR A 34 -9.23 8.52 -2.27
C TYR A 34 -7.77 8.40 -1.79
N ASN A 35 -7.47 7.29 -1.11
CA ASN A 35 -6.13 6.99 -0.63
C ASN A 35 -5.85 5.49 -0.65
N PHE A 36 -4.58 5.13 -0.72
CA PHE A 36 -4.12 3.75 -0.70
C PHE A 36 -2.74 3.65 -0.04
N PHE A 37 -2.39 2.45 0.43
CA PHE A 37 -1.06 2.14 0.95
C PHE A 37 -0.34 1.20 -0.01
N LEU A 38 0.90 1.51 -0.37
CA LEU A 38 1.73 0.70 -1.27
C LEU A 38 3.05 0.35 -0.57
N GLN A 39 3.39 -0.93 -0.58
CA GLN A 39 4.71 -1.41 -0.21
C GLN A 39 5.50 -1.72 -1.48
N SER A 40 6.28 -0.76 -1.99
CA SER A 40 6.99 -0.89 -3.27
C SER A 40 8.26 -1.75 -3.20
N VAL A 41 8.91 -1.84 -2.03
CA VAL A 41 10.21 -2.51 -1.87
C VAL A 41 10.12 -3.66 -0.87
N ALA A 42 10.87 -4.74 -1.15
CA ALA A 42 11.04 -5.85 -0.23
C ALA A 42 11.75 -5.40 1.05
N GLY A 43 11.18 -5.74 2.20
CA GLY A 43 11.71 -5.32 3.49
C GLY A 43 12.85 -6.21 3.93
N LEU A 44 14.10 -5.90 3.58
CA LEU A 44 15.24 -6.80 3.83
C LEU A 44 15.48 -7.11 5.33
N LYS A 45 15.16 -6.18 6.24
CA LYS A 45 15.33 -6.36 7.69
C LYS A 45 14.36 -5.49 8.49
N GLY A 46 13.76 -6.04 9.55
CA GLY A 46 12.77 -5.36 10.37
C GLY A 46 11.38 -5.36 9.74
N THR A 47 10.49 -4.45 10.15
CA THR A 47 9.13 -4.35 9.59
C THR A 47 9.02 -3.16 8.64
N SER A 48 8.65 -3.43 7.38
CA SER A 48 8.44 -2.41 6.34
C SER A 48 7.37 -1.40 6.72
N CYS A 49 7.61 -0.13 6.37
CA CYS A 49 6.63 0.94 6.49
C CYS A 49 6.02 1.21 5.09
N PRO A 50 4.79 0.77 4.81
CA PRO A 50 4.16 1.03 3.51
C PRO A 50 3.89 2.53 3.30
N THR A 51 4.13 3.04 2.10
CA THR A 51 3.89 4.46 1.78
C THR A 51 2.39 4.71 1.61
N ARG A 52 1.85 5.75 2.27
CA ARG A 52 0.46 6.19 2.09
C ARG A 52 0.38 7.22 0.98
N TYR A 53 -0.44 6.96 -0.02
CA TYR A 53 -0.76 7.89 -1.10
C TYR A 53 -2.17 8.43 -0.88
N ILE A 54 -2.34 9.74 -1.00
CA ILE A 54 -3.63 10.42 -0.89
C ILE A 54 -3.80 11.29 -2.13
N ALA A 55 -4.85 11.05 -2.91
CA ALA A 55 -5.19 11.89 -4.04
C ALA A 55 -5.95 13.13 -3.52
N LEU A 56 -5.28 14.28 -3.50
CA LEU A 56 -5.86 15.54 -3.01
C LEU A 56 -6.63 16.30 -4.11
N LYS A 57 -6.26 16.08 -5.37
CA LYS A 57 -6.90 16.67 -6.54
C LYS A 57 -6.74 15.71 -7.72
N VAL A 58 -7.86 15.28 -8.28
CA VAL A 58 -7.91 14.41 -9.45
C VAL A 58 -8.57 15.23 -10.56
N GLU A 59 -7.77 15.79 -11.47
CA GLU A 59 -8.26 16.65 -12.58
C GLU A 59 -8.64 15.85 -13.82
N THR A 60 -8.21 14.60 -13.90
CA THR A 60 -8.46 13.67 -15.01
C THR A 60 -9.31 12.52 -14.48
N ASN A 61 -10.25 12.00 -15.27
CA ASN A 61 -11.05 10.79 -14.95
C ASN A 61 -10.20 9.50 -14.87
N ASN A 62 -8.93 9.59 -14.47
CA ASN A 62 -8.05 8.46 -14.31
C ASN A 62 -8.60 7.56 -13.21
N THR A 63 -8.77 6.29 -13.55
CA THR A 63 -9.32 5.31 -12.64
C THR A 63 -8.24 5.00 -11.61
N VAL A 64 -8.65 4.66 -10.40
CA VAL A 64 -7.81 4.13 -9.30
C VAL A 64 -6.67 3.22 -9.77
N ASN A 65 -6.96 2.30 -10.69
CA ASN A 65 -6.00 1.34 -11.23
C ASN A 65 -4.87 1.98 -12.03
N ASP A 66 -5.12 3.14 -12.64
CA ASP A 66 -4.13 3.84 -13.45
C ASP A 66 -3.08 4.51 -12.54
N LEU A 67 -3.51 5.04 -11.38
CA LEU A 67 -2.58 5.62 -10.39
C LEU A 67 -1.74 4.59 -9.64
N GLN A 68 -2.21 3.34 -9.56
CA GLN A 68 -1.51 2.25 -8.89
C GLN A 68 -0.38 1.63 -9.74
N ASN A 69 -0.43 1.80 -11.06
CA ASN A 69 0.50 1.20 -12.02
C ASN A 69 1.59 2.17 -12.52
N ILE A 70 1.63 3.40 -12.02
CA ILE A 70 2.69 4.39 -12.30
C ILE A 70 3.83 4.20 -11.32
#